data_AF-A0A8T7CKJ8-F1
#
_entry.id   AF-A0A8T7CKJ8-F1
#
_cell.length_a   1.000
_cell.length_b   1.000
_cell.length_c   1.000
_cell.angle_alpha   90.00
_cell.angle_beta   90.00
_cell.angle_gamma   90.00
#
_symmetry.space_group_name_H-M   'P 1'
#
loop_
_entity.id
_entity.type
_entity.pdbx_description
1 polymer ?
#
loop_
_entity_poly.entity_id
_entity_poly.type
_entity_poly.pdbx_seq_one_letter_code
_entity_poly.pdbx_strand_id
1 'polypeptide(L)' 'MPERHLAQVNIALMRAALDDDLMQGFANRLDEINQLADASAGFVWRLQDDTGDATALRVFDDPLVLINISVW' A
#
# COMPACT_ATOMS: atom_id res chain seq x y z
N MET A 1 3.37 21.46 13.41
CA MET A 1 3.43 20.59 12.21
C MET A 1 4.85 20.69 11.66
N PRO A 2 5.42 19.60 11.11
CA PRO A 2 6.76 19.66 10.54
C PRO A 2 6.79 20.63 9.36
N GLU A 3 7.93 21.27 9.10
CA GLU A 3 8.09 22.19 7.96
C GLU A 3 8.01 21.47 6.60
N ARG A 4 8.16 20.14 6.59
CA ARG A 4 8.14 19.27 5.40
C ARG A 4 7.61 17.89 5.78
N HIS A 5 7.00 17.22 4.80
CA HIS A 5 6.59 15.82 4.90
C HIS A 5 7.52 14.91 4.08
N LEU A 6 7.70 13.68 4.53
CA LEU A 6 8.37 12.60 3.82
C LEU A 6 7.30 11.76 3.09
N ALA A 7 7.40 11.71 1.76
CA ALA A 7 6.62 10.79 0.96
C ALA A 7 7.49 9.59 0.55
N GLN A 8 6.99 8.37 0.79
CA GLN A 8 7.57 7.14 0.28
C GLN A 8 6.65 6.56 -0.79
N VAL A 9 7.21 6.20 -1.95
CA VAL A 9 6.51 5.51 -3.03
C VAL A 9 7.16 4.15 -3.22
N ASN A 10 6.37 3.07 -3.15
CA ASN A 10 6.85 1.74 -3.48
C ASN A 10 6.15 1.23 -4.73
N ILE A 11 6.93 0.64 -5.64
CA ILE A 11 6.43 -0.02 -6.85
C ILE A 11 6.99 -1.44 -6.84
N ALA A 12 6.12 -2.43 -6.97
CA ALA A 12 6.49 -3.83 -6.89
C ALA A 12 5.80 -4.65 -7.98
N LEU A 13 6.50 -5.69 -8.47
CA LEU A 13 5.92 -6.70 -9.36
C LEU A 13 5.49 -7.91 -8.52
N MET A 14 4.20 -8.25 -8.56
CA MET A 14 3.65 -9.43 -7.91
C MET A 14 4.14 -10.71 -8.56
N ARG A 15 4.28 -11.78 -7.76
CA ARG A 15 4.72 -13.10 -8.23
C ARG A 15 3.59 -13.92 -8.86
N ALA A 16 2.35 -13.63 -8.49
CA ALA A 16 1.12 -14.20 -9.01
C ALA A 16 -0.03 -13.19 -8.79
N ALA A 17 -1.26 -13.54 -9.19
CA ALA A 17 -2.44 -12.74 -8.87
C ALA A 17 -2.62 -12.61 -7.35
N LEU A 18 -3.24 -11.51 -6.88
CA LEU A 18 -3.33 -11.21 -5.45
C LEU A 18 -4.14 -12.25 -4.67
N ASP A 19 -5.10 -12.91 -5.32
CA ASP A 19 -5.94 -13.98 -4.78
C ASP A 19 -5.31 -15.38 -4.87
N ASP A 20 -4.16 -15.53 -5.54
CA ASP A 20 -3.40 -16.78 -5.65
C ASP A 20 -2.86 -17.22 -4.28
N ASP A 21 -2.83 -18.54 -4.04
CA ASP A 21 -2.30 -19.16 -2.81
C ASP A 21 -0.87 -18.68 -2.49
N LEU A 22 -0.04 -18.44 -3.52
CA LEU A 22 1.32 -17.92 -3.37
C LEU A 22 1.36 -16.52 -2.72
N MET A 23 0.32 -15.70 -2.94
CA MET A 23 0.23 -14.32 -2.47
C MET A 23 -0.53 -14.18 -1.14
N GLN A 24 -1.19 -15.22 -0.65
CA GLN A 24 -2.00 -15.18 0.57
C GLN A 24 -1.27 -14.63 1.79
N GLY A 25 0.01 -15.01 1.99
CA GLY A 25 0.81 -14.48 3.10
C GLY A 25 1.04 -12.97 3.04
N PHE A 26 1.10 -12.40 1.83
CA PHE A 26 1.18 -10.97 1.61
C PHE A 26 -0.18 -10.30 1.80
N ALA A 27 -1.22 -10.80 1.13
CA ALA A 27 -2.56 -10.22 1.17
C ALA A 27 -3.12 -10.14 2.60
N ASN A 28 -2.96 -11.22 3.39
CA ASN A 28 -3.45 -11.31 4.76
C ASN A 28 -2.77 -10.33 5.74
N ARG A 29 -1.66 -9.69 5.36
CA ARG A 29 -0.91 -8.75 6.20
C ARG A 29 -1.15 -7.29 5.82
N LEU A 30 -1.90 -7.01 4.75
CA LEU A 30 -2.11 -5.64 4.29
C LEU A 30 -2.78 -4.78 5.36
N ASP A 31 -3.83 -5.29 5.99
CA ASP A 31 -4.54 -4.56 7.06
C ASP A 31 -3.65 -4.28 8.27
N GLU A 32 -2.86 -5.27 8.70
CA GLU A 32 -1.91 -5.12 9.81
C GLU A 32 -0.87 -4.04 9.52
N ILE A 33 -0.28 -4.06 8.31
CA ILE A 33 0.74 -3.09 7.91
C ILE A 33 0.14 -1.69 7.72
N ASN A 34 -1.07 -1.59 7.18
CA ASN A 34 -1.78 -0.32 7.05
C ASN A 34 -2.07 0.30 8.43
N GLN A 35 -2.55 -0.50 9.39
CA GLN A 35 -2.77 -0.03 10.77
C GLN A 35 -1.47 0.40 11.45
N LEU A 36 -0.37 -0.32 11.21
CA LEU A 36 0.95 0.07 11.73
C LEU A 36 1.41 1.42 11.16
N ALA A 37 1.17 1.68 9.87
CA ALA A 37 1.43 2.98 9.27
C ALA A 37 0.57 4.07 9.91
N ASP A 38 -0.75 3.85 10.01
CA ASP A 38 -1.71 4.80 10.58
C ASP A 38 -1.38 5.17 12.04
N ALA A 39 -0.81 4.23 12.81
CA ALA A 39 -0.37 4.44 14.19
C ALA A 39 1.06 5.00 14.34
N SER A 40 1.82 5.11 13.25
CA SER A 40 3.22 5.54 13.30
C SER A 40 3.35 7.03 13.62
N ALA A 41 4.36 7.39 14.42
CA ALA A 41 4.60 8.77 14.80
C ALA A 41 4.85 9.64 13.56
N GLY A 42 4.05 10.72 13.44
CA GLY A 42 4.14 11.64 12.32
C GLY A 42 3.48 11.16 11.04
N PHE A 43 2.80 10.01 11.01
CA PHE A 43 2.04 9.60 9.83
C PHE A 43 0.92 10.61 9.51
N VAL A 44 0.72 10.89 8.23
CA VAL A 44 -0.24 11.88 7.73
C VAL A 44 -1.27 11.24 6.79
N TRP A 45 -0.82 10.39 5.87
CA TRP A 45 -1.70 9.84 4.83
C TRP A 45 -1.08 8.64 4.12
N ARG A 46 -1.91 7.75 3.56
CA ARG A 46 -1.50 6.72 2.59
C ARG A 46 -2.46 6.65 1.41
N LEU A 47 -1.97 6.18 0.27
CA LEU A 47 -2.78 5.84 -0.89
C LEU A 47 -3.77 4.75 -0.51
N GLN A 48 -5.04 4.99 -0.82
CA GLN A 48 -6.15 4.08 -0.62
C GLN A 48 -7.31 4.53 -1.50
N ASP A 49 -8.18 3.60 -1.89
CA ASP A 49 -9.49 3.93 -2.47
C ASP A 49 -10.50 4.33 -1.39
N ASP A 50 -11.75 4.56 -1.78
CA ASP A 50 -12.83 4.93 -0.85
C ASP A 50 -13.17 3.82 0.18
N THR A 51 -12.67 2.59 -0.02
CA THR A 51 -12.83 1.45 0.90
C THR A 51 -11.61 1.26 1.81
N GLY A 52 -10.52 2.00 1.60
CA GLY A 52 -9.30 1.90 2.37
C GLY A 52 -8.22 0.98 1.76
N ASP A 53 -8.46 0.42 0.57
CA ASP A 53 -7.56 -0.52 -0.10
C ASP A 53 -6.80 0.15 -1.26
N ALA A 54 -5.47 0.03 -1.24
CA ALA A 54 -4.61 0.52 -2.31
C ALA A 54 -4.43 -0.51 -3.43
N THR A 55 -4.61 -1.79 -3.14
CA THR A 55 -4.32 -2.89 -4.07
C THR A 55 -5.39 -3.05 -5.16
N ALA A 56 -6.57 -2.45 -4.97
CA ALA A 56 -7.59 -2.33 -5.99
C ALA A 56 -7.24 -1.28 -7.08
N LEU A 57 -6.30 -0.37 -6.80
CA LEU A 57 -5.91 0.67 -7.75
C LEU A 57 -5.02 0.08 -8.85
N ARG A 58 -5.48 0.16 -10.10
CA ARG A 58 -4.71 -0.22 -11.30
C ARG A 58 -4.16 1.05 -11.95
N VAL A 59 -2.98 1.48 -11.51
CA VAL A 59 -2.30 2.68 -12.03
C VAL A 59 -1.50 2.39 -13.30
N PHE A 60 -1.09 1.13 -13.49
CA PHE A 60 -0.34 0.66 -14.65
C PHE A 60 -1.16 -0.35 -15.45
N ASP A 61 -0.82 -0.53 -16.74
CA ASP A 61 -1.49 -1.49 -17.63
C ASP A 61 -1.24 -2.95 -17.24
N ASP A 62 -0.11 -3.23 -16.59
CA ASP A 62 0.22 -4.57 -16.10
C ASP A 62 -0.47 -4.81 -14.73
N PRO A 63 -1.42 -5.77 -14.65
CA PRO A 63 -2.15 -6.05 -13.43
C PRO A 63 -1.28 -6.65 -12.31
N LEU A 64 -0.05 -7.06 -12.60
CA LEU A 64 0.90 -7.54 -11.61
C LEU A 64 1.71 -6.41 -10.96
N VAL A 65 1.63 -5.18 -11.46
CA VAL A 65 2.36 -4.05 -10.86
C VAL A 65 1.49 -3.40 -9.78
N LEU A 66 1.99 -3.45 -8.55
CA LEU A 66 1.41 -2.75 -7.40
C LEU A 66 2.17 -1.45 -7.12
N ILE A 67 1.42 -0.46 -6.64
CA ILE A 67 1.94 0.79 -6.12
C ILE A 67 1.31 1.10 -4.76
N ASN A 68 2.10 1.60 -3.82
CA ASN A 68 1.57 2.30 -2.66
C ASN A 68 2.34 3.59 -2.41
N ILE A 69 1.72 4.49 -1.68
CA ILE A 69 2.32 5.75 -1.27
C ILE A 69 1.95 5.98 0.19
N SER A 70 2.92 6.39 1.00
CA SER A 70 2.69 6.81 2.39
C SER A 70 3.41 8.13 2.65
N VAL A 71 2.80 8.98 3.47
CA VAL A 71 3.29 10.30 3.83
C VAL A 71 3.34 10.41 5.35
N TRP A 72 4.48 10.84 5.86
CA TRP A 72 4.71 11.25 7.25
C TRP A 72 5.02 12.76 7.28
#